data_AF-A0A351Y726-F1
#
_entry.id   AF-A0A351Y726-F1
#
_cell.length_a   1.000
_cell.length_b   1.000
_cell.length_c   1.000
_cell.angle_alpha   90.00
_cell.angle_beta   90.00
_cell.angle_gamma   90.00
#
_symmetry.space_group_name_H-M   'P 1'
#
loop_
_entity.id
_entity.type
_entity.pdbx_description
1 polymer ?
#
loop_
_entity_poly.entity_id
_entity_poly.type
_entity_poly.pdbx_seq_one_letter_code
_entity_poly.pdbx_strand_id
1 'polypeptide(L)'
;MYGKLIRKDLAKMMVNFSENVFARTGIMVDDPRCELFNDISGESLQTKEYIKKACRYGLMGLHSDGIVPKDQFNPYQEVTRAEFGTVLSRFIWK
;
A
#
# COMPACT_ATOMS: atom_id res chain seq x y z
N MET A 1 -11.23 13.17 -7.95
CA MET A 1 -11.60 11.96 -7.17
C MET A 1 -12.92 12.29 -6.48
N TYR A 2 -14.04 11.83 -7.03
CA TYR A 2 -15.37 12.03 -6.44
C TYR A 2 -15.80 10.68 -5.84
N GLY A 3 -16.03 10.65 -4.53
CA GLY A 3 -16.32 9.41 -3.79
C GLY A 3 -15.38 9.20 -2.61
N LYS A 4 -15.65 8.14 -1.84
CA LYS A 4 -14.84 7.76 -0.68
C LYS A 4 -13.52 7.13 -1.13
N LEU A 5 -12.44 7.41 -0.41
CA LEU A 5 -11.12 6.85 -0.70
C LEU A 5 -11.11 5.34 -0.42
N ILE A 6 -10.68 4.54 -1.39
CA ILE A 6 -10.49 3.09 -1.24
C ILE A 6 -9.01 2.72 -1.23
N ARG A 7 -8.69 1.53 -0.70
CA ARG A 7 -7.31 1.12 -0.42
C ARG A 7 -6.40 1.05 -1.65
N LYS A 8 -6.89 0.62 -2.81
CA LYS A 8 -6.08 0.57 -4.03
C LYS A 8 -5.71 1.97 -4.55
N ASP A 9 -6.60 2.93 -4.38
CA ASP A 9 -6.34 4.31 -4.79
C ASP A 9 -5.35 4.97 -3.83
N LEU A 10 -5.48 4.72 -2.52
CA LEU A 10 -4.49 5.16 -1.54
C LEU A 10 -3.10 4.54 -1.83
N ALA A 11 -3.02 3.26 -2.18
CA ALA A 11 -1.75 2.63 -2.55
C ALA A 11 -1.07 3.35 -3.71
N LYS A 12 -1.83 3.65 -4.78
CA LYS A 12 -1.32 4.43 -5.90
C LYS A 12 -0.87 5.83 -5.48
N MET A 13 -1.64 6.52 -4.64
CA MET A 13 -1.27 7.86 -4.15
C MET A 13 0.03 7.82 -3.34
N MET A 14 0.13 6.90 -2.38
CA MET A 14 1.27 6.81 -1.48
C MET A 14 2.54 6.33 -2.16
N VAL A 15 2.45 5.39 -3.11
CA VAL A 15 3.60 4.98 -3.92
C VAL A 15 4.10 6.14 -4.77
N ASN A 16 3.21 6.82 -5.50
CA ASN A 16 3.63 7.97 -6.32
C ASN A 16 4.19 9.10 -5.46
N PHE A 17 3.62 9.36 -4.28
CA PHE A 17 4.15 10.35 -3.35
C PHE A 17 5.55 9.95 -2.84
N SER A 18 5.74 8.68 -2.48
CA SER A 18 7.02 8.19 -1.97
C SER A 18 8.13 8.22 -3.02
N GLU A 19 7.83 7.78 -4.25
CA GLU A 19 8.80 7.72 -5.34
C GLU A 19 9.13 9.12 -5.89
N ASN A 20 8.11 9.97 -6.11
CA ASN A 20 8.29 11.20 -6.87
C ASN A 20 8.51 12.46 -6.01
N VAL A 21 8.02 12.47 -4.76
CA VAL A 21 8.18 13.64 -3.87
C VAL A 21 9.35 13.46 -2.92
N PHE A 22 9.57 12.23 -2.44
CA PHE A 22 10.59 11.96 -1.42
C PHE A 22 11.80 11.17 -1.94
N ALA A 23 11.79 10.77 -3.21
CA ALA A 23 12.82 9.93 -3.83
C ALA A 23 13.19 8.69 -3.00
N ARG A 24 12.24 8.16 -2.20
CA ARG A 24 12.42 6.93 -1.41
C ARG A 24 12.31 5.73 -2.35
N THR A 25 13.34 5.52 -3.17
CA THR A 25 13.45 4.35 -4.05
C THR A 25 14.10 3.15 -3.35
N GLY A 26 14.70 3.34 -2.18
CA GLY A 26 15.58 2.35 -1.53
C GLY A 26 15.06 1.63 -0.28
N ILE A 27 13.92 2.00 0.30
CA ILE A 27 13.35 1.28 1.45
C ILE A 27 12.34 0.26 0.92
N MET A 28 12.85 -0.78 0.28
CA MET A 28 12.07 -1.95 -0.09
C MET A 28 12.31 -3.04 0.94
N VAL A 29 11.27 -3.37 1.70
CA VAL A 29 11.19 -4.65 2.38
C VAL A 29 10.97 -5.68 1.27
N ASP A 30 12.03 -6.41 0.92
CA ASP A 30 11.98 -7.50 -0.05
C ASP A 30 11.30 -8.72 0.59
N ASP A 31 10.00 -8.57 0.86
CA ASP A 31 9.17 -9.64 1.38
C ASP A 31 8.40 -10.28 0.22
N PRO A 32 8.71 -11.54 -0.14
CA PRO A 32 8.04 -12.24 -1.24
C PRO A 32 6.53 -12.39 -1.00
N ARG A 33 6.06 -12.27 0.24
CA ARG A 33 4.63 -12.33 0.57
C ARG A 33 3.84 -11.12 0.08
N CYS A 34 4.50 -9.98 -0.19
CA CYS A 34 3.87 -8.84 -0.85
C CYS A 34 3.39 -9.15 -2.28
N GLU A 35 3.86 -10.24 -2.88
CA GLU A 35 3.41 -10.72 -4.19
C GLU A 35 2.15 -11.58 -4.14
N LEU A 36 1.77 -12.05 -2.95
CA LEU A 36 0.84 -13.16 -2.75
C LEU A 36 -0.56 -12.71 -2.28
N PHE A 37 -0.94 -11.45 -2.49
CA PHE A 37 -2.30 -11.01 -2.19
C PHE A 37 -3.32 -11.77 -3.06
N ASN A 38 -4.16 -12.58 -2.43
CA ASN A 38 -5.06 -13.50 -3.14
C ASN A 38 -6.24 -12.80 -3.83
N ASP A 39 -6.56 -11.58 -3.38
CA ASP A 39 -7.77 -10.84 -3.74
C ASP A 39 -7.55 -9.74 -4.78
N ILE A 40 -6.33 -9.59 -5.31
CA ILE A 40 -6.01 -8.59 -6.33
C ILE A 40 -6.00 -9.15 -7.75
N SER A 41 -6.33 -10.43 -7.94
CA SER A 41 -6.27 -11.12 -9.24
C SER A 41 -7.12 -10.46 -10.34
N GLY A 42 -8.27 -9.89 -9.97
CA GLY A 42 -9.18 -9.16 -10.88
C GLY A 42 -8.75 -7.72 -11.20
N GLU A 43 -7.71 -7.18 -10.56
CA GLU A 43 -7.25 -5.82 -10.80
C GLU A 43 -6.34 -5.71 -12.04
N SER A 44 -6.23 -4.49 -12.56
CA SER A 44 -5.30 -4.19 -13.67
C SER A 44 -3.84 -4.45 -13.27
N LEU A 45 -2.97 -4.72 -14.25
CA LEU A 45 -1.54 -4.93 -14.00
C LEU A 45 -0.91 -3.73 -13.27
N GLN A 46 -1.26 -2.52 -13.67
CA GLN A 46 -0.77 -1.29 -13.03
C GLN A 46 -1.24 -1.20 -11.58
N THR A 47 -2.52 -1.50 -11.30
CA THR A 47 -3.06 -1.46 -9.95
C THR A 47 -2.38 -2.48 -9.05
N LYS A 48 -2.19 -3.71 -9.53
CA LYS A 48 -1.46 -4.77 -8.82
C LYS A 48 -0.06 -4.31 -8.45
N GLU A 49 0.64 -3.67 -9.38
CA GLU A 49 2.00 -3.16 -9.14
C GLU A 49 2.04 -2.11 -8.03
N TYR A 50 1.11 -1.15 -8.04
CA TYR A 50 1.03 -0.15 -6.96
C TYR A 50 0.72 -0.78 -5.60
N ILE A 51 -0.15 -1.79 -5.55
CA ILE A 51 -0.45 -2.52 -4.32
C ILE A 51 0.80 -3.23 -3.78
N LYS A 52 1.51 -3.95 -4.65
CA LYS A 52 2.75 -4.67 -4.31
C LYS A 52 3.84 -3.71 -3.84
N LYS A 53 4.06 -2.61 -4.56
CA LYS A 53 5.00 -1.56 -4.15
C LYS A 53 4.63 -0.93 -2.82
N ALA A 54 3.36 -0.63 -2.57
CA ALA A 54 2.91 -0.09 -1.28
C ALA A 54 3.20 -1.06 -0.12
N CYS A 55 3.11 -2.38 -0.36
CA CYS A 55 3.52 -3.41 0.59
C CYS A 55 5.04 -3.47 0.78
N ARG A 56 5.82 -3.49 -0.29
CA ARG A 56 7.29 -3.50 -0.23
C ARG A 56 7.84 -2.25 0.46
N TYR A 57 7.24 -1.08 0.25
CA TYR A 57 7.59 0.14 0.98
C TYR A 57 7.11 0.12 2.43
N GLY A 58 6.38 -0.91 2.80
CA GLY A 58 5.85 -1.13 4.13
C GLY A 58 4.86 -0.07 4.58
N LEU A 59 4.12 0.48 3.62
CA LEU A 59 3.10 1.50 3.81
C LEU A 59 1.73 0.85 4.03
N MET A 60 1.35 -0.11 3.18
CA MET A 60 0.04 -0.74 3.15
C MET A 60 0.12 -2.26 2.99
N GLY A 61 -0.99 -2.98 3.18
CA GLY A 61 -1.01 -4.43 2.98
C GLY A 61 -0.30 -5.25 4.06
N LEU A 62 -0.01 -4.64 5.21
CA LEU A 62 0.67 -5.25 6.34
C LEU A 62 -0.27 -5.39 7.54
N HIS A 63 0.03 -6.32 8.45
CA HIS A 63 -0.56 -6.41 9.77
C HIS A 63 -0.25 -5.16 10.62
N SER A 64 -0.80 -5.11 11.83
CA SER A 64 -0.63 -3.99 12.76
C SER A 64 0.83 -3.72 13.09
N ASP A 65 1.68 -4.74 13.06
CA ASP A 65 3.13 -4.66 13.28
C ASP A 65 3.88 -3.84 12.21
N GLY A 66 3.28 -3.62 11.03
CA GLY A 66 3.93 -2.90 9.93
C GLY A 66 5.09 -3.66 9.28
N ILE A 67 5.17 -4.98 9.52
CA ILE A 67 6.25 -5.86 9.03
C ILE A 67 5.67 -7.03 8.25
N VAL A 68 4.64 -7.70 8.77
CA VAL A 68 4.12 -8.93 8.16
C VAL A 68 3.05 -8.59 7.12
N PRO A 69 3.19 -9.00 5.84
CA PRO A 69 2.13 -8.85 4.85
C PRO A 69 0.88 -9.66 5.19
N LYS A 70 -0.29 -9.12 4.86
CA LYS A 70 -1.58 -9.82 4.96
C LYS A 70 -1.79 -10.73 3.76
N ASP A 71 -2.61 -11.77 3.92
CA ASP A 71 -3.02 -12.63 2.79
C ASP A 71 -3.96 -11.90 1.79
N GLN A 72 -4.69 -10.89 2.28
CA GLN A 72 -5.64 -10.10 1.51
C GLN A 72 -5.34 -8.61 1.64
N PHE A 73 -5.34 -7.91 0.51
CA PHE A 73 -5.12 -6.48 0.46
C PHE A 73 -6.39 -5.65 0.68
N ASN A 74 -7.56 -6.19 0.33
CA ASN A 74 -8.88 -5.57 0.27
C ASN A 74 -8.93 -4.30 -0.61
N PRO A 75 -8.70 -4.39 -1.93
CA PRO A 75 -8.49 -3.22 -2.79
C PRO A 75 -9.66 -2.23 -2.84
N TYR A 76 -10.89 -2.73 -2.67
CA TYR A 76 -12.13 -1.93 -2.71
C TYR A 76 -12.63 -1.48 -1.34
N GLN A 77 -11.98 -1.89 -0.25
CA GLN A 77 -12.39 -1.47 1.09
C GLN A 77 -12.12 0.04 1.26
N GLU A 78 -13.07 0.72 1.89
CA GLU A 78 -12.98 2.13 2.24
C GLU A 78 -11.86 2.36 3.26
N VAL A 79 -11.05 3.40 3.02
CA VAL A 79 -10.00 3.85 3.91
C VAL A 79 -10.61 4.74 4.98
N THR A 80 -10.43 4.34 6.24
CA THR A 80 -10.80 5.18 7.39
C THR A 80 -9.75 6.27 7.65
N ARG A 81 -10.14 7.33 8.38
CA ARG A 81 -9.20 8.38 8.81
C ARG A 81 -8.03 7.83 9.63
N ALA A 82 -8.29 6.85 10.49
CA ALA A 82 -7.27 6.20 11.32
C ALA A 82 -6.29 5.37 10.47
N GLU A 83 -6.81 4.66 9.48
CA GLU A 83 -5.98 3.92 8.54
C GLU A 83 -5.09 4.85 7.72
N PHE A 84 -5.66 5.93 7.17
CA PHE A 84 -4.89 6.94 6.44
C PHE A 84 -3.77 7.54 7.30
N GLY A 85 -4.07 7.91 8.56
CA GLY A 85 -3.08 8.42 9.50
C GLY A 85 -1.96 7.41 9.80
N THR A 86 -2.30 6.13 9.89
CA THR A 86 -1.32 5.04 10.09
C THR A 86 -0.39 4.91 8.89
N VAL A 87 -0.93 4.93 7.67
CA VAL A 87 -0.14 4.84 6.43
C VAL A 87 0.80 6.05 6.30
N LEU A 88 0.31 7.25 6.60
CA LEU A 88 1.13 8.46 6.59
C LEU A 88 2.21 8.44 7.67
N SER A 89 1.88 7.97 8.88
CA SER A 89 2.87 7.83 9.96
C SER A 89 3.98 6.86 9.60
N ARG A 90 3.64 5.72 8.96
CA ARG A 90 4.63 4.76 8.44
C ARG A 90 5.50 5.39 7.37
N PHE A 91 4.94 6.26 6.54
CA PHE A 91 5.74 6.99 5.55
C PHE A 91 6.77 7.93 6.21
N ILE A 92 6.37 8.68 7.25
CA ILE A 92 7.22 9.71 7.88
C ILE A 92 8.30 9.10 8.79
N TRP A 93 7.94 8.10 9.60
CA TRP A 93 8.76 7.65 10.73
C TRP A 93 9.41 6.27 10.58
N LYS A 94 9.19 5.59 9.45
CA LYS A 94 9.84 4.32 9.15
C LYS A 94 11.22 4.52 8.53
#